data_AF-A0A7S1WMQ4-F1
#
_entry.id   AF-A0A7S1WMQ4-F1
#
_cell.length_a   1.000
_cell.length_b   1.000
_cell.length_c   1.000
_cell.angle_alpha   90.00
_cell.angle_beta   90.00
_cell.angle_gamma   90.00
#
_symmetry.space_group_name_H-M   'P 1'
#
loop_
_entity.id
_entity.type
_entity.pdbx_description
1 polymer ?
#
loop_
_entity_poly.entity_id
_entity_poly.type
_entity_poly.pdbx_seq_one_letter_code
_entity_poly.pdbx_strand_id
1 'polypeptide(L)'
;MDRTPAAALQKEASEASQEFRQPATLDSVASFHRRFGVPIVGTPSMPSRARMDLRLSLIEEEVAELRAALDAGDIIEAADALADVQYVLGGTVHELGMGHCFAELVEEVQRSNMSKACISLDEAEKTVLHYRQTRGVEAKIEEKELDGKTAYLVTRASDGKTLKSIAYSPQGLAPILRQAGAQEADLDLSEELACAAA
;
A
#
# COMPACT_ATOMS: atom_id res chain seq x y z
N MET A 1 -50.56 -20.15 -10.18
CA MET A 1 -50.01 -19.71 -8.89
C MET A 1 -48.53 -19.53 -9.10
N ASP A 2 -48.21 -18.33 -9.56
CA ASP A 2 -46.88 -17.88 -9.94
C ASP A 2 -46.17 -17.36 -8.68
N ARG A 3 -44.97 -17.84 -8.40
CA ARG A 3 -44.13 -17.35 -7.29
C ARG A 3 -42.82 -16.86 -7.89
N THR A 4 -42.84 -15.58 -8.25
CA THR A 4 -41.64 -14.76 -8.46
C THR A 4 -40.74 -14.82 -7.22
N PRO A 5 -39.41 -15.00 -7.34
CA PRO A 5 -38.51 -14.80 -6.22
C PRO A 5 -38.40 -13.29 -5.96
N ALA A 6 -38.70 -12.92 -4.72
CA ALA A 6 -38.58 -11.56 -4.22
C ALA A 6 -37.14 -11.05 -4.38
N ALA A 7 -37.02 -9.91 -5.08
CA ALA A 7 -35.85 -9.05 -5.03
C ALA A 7 -35.58 -8.64 -3.58
N ALA A 8 -34.48 -9.14 -3.01
CA ALA A 8 -33.97 -8.67 -1.73
C ALA A 8 -32.96 -7.54 -1.99
N LEU A 9 -33.48 -6.33 -1.86
CA LEU A 9 -32.75 -5.08 -1.69
C LEU A 9 -31.67 -5.20 -0.60
N GLN A 10 -30.43 -4.84 -0.93
CA GLN A 10 -29.47 -4.24 0.01
C GLN A 10 -28.92 -2.99 -0.68
N LYS A 11 -29.67 -1.90 -0.61
CA LYS A 11 -29.44 -0.78 0.31
C LYS A 11 -28.15 -0.03 -0.05
N GLU A 12 -28.29 0.92 -0.97
CA GLU A 12 -27.33 1.99 -1.20
C GLU A 12 -27.05 2.67 0.15
N ALA A 13 -25.85 2.49 0.68
CA ALA A 13 -25.36 3.24 1.81
C ALA A 13 -25.04 4.65 1.31
N SER A 14 -25.70 5.67 1.86
CA SER A 14 -25.22 7.03 1.70
C SER A 14 -23.89 7.13 2.46
N GLU A 15 -22.79 7.28 1.75
CA GLU A 15 -21.45 7.37 2.32
C GLU A 15 -21.27 8.73 3.01
N ALA A 16 -21.68 8.80 4.27
CA ALA A 16 -21.02 9.71 5.20
C ALA A 16 -19.60 9.17 5.40
N SER A 17 -18.59 10.02 5.26
CA SER A 17 -17.17 9.69 5.43
C SER A 17 -16.95 9.11 6.84
N GLN A 18 -16.95 7.78 6.96
CA GLN A 18 -16.67 7.12 8.22
C GLN A 18 -15.16 7.21 8.45
N GLU A 19 -14.75 7.89 9.52
CA GLU A 19 -13.36 7.88 9.96
C GLU A 19 -13.03 6.52 10.60
N PHE A 20 -11.94 5.89 10.15
CA PHE A 20 -11.45 4.63 10.71
C PHE A 20 -10.34 4.88 11.71
N ARG A 21 -10.43 4.23 12.87
CA ARG A 21 -9.38 4.28 13.90
C ARG A 21 -8.15 3.50 13.42
N GLN A 22 -7.01 4.17 13.32
CA GLN A 22 -5.72 3.52 13.07
C GLN A 22 -5.28 2.69 14.29
N PRO A 23 -4.75 1.47 14.10
CA PRO A 23 -4.15 0.71 15.18
C PRO A 23 -2.81 1.37 15.61
N ALA A 24 -2.55 1.44 16.91
CA ALA A 24 -1.29 1.97 17.45
C ALA A 24 -0.15 0.94 17.38
N THR A 25 0.01 0.28 16.23
CA THR A 25 0.90 -0.87 16.05
C THR A 25 2.36 -0.51 16.23
N LEU A 26 2.82 0.64 15.72
CA LEU A 26 4.19 1.09 15.94
C LEU A 26 4.52 1.24 17.43
N ASP A 27 3.68 1.90 18.23
CA ASP A 27 3.94 2.07 19.67
C ASP A 27 3.85 0.75 20.46
N SER A 28 2.92 -0.12 20.06
CA SER A 28 2.75 -1.45 20.68
C SER A 28 3.97 -2.34 20.42
N VAL A 29 4.44 -2.38 19.17
CA VAL A 29 5.62 -3.15 18.78
C VAL A 29 6.90 -2.55 19.35
N ALA A 30 7.02 -1.22 19.43
CA ALA A 30 8.15 -0.58 20.13
C ALA A 30 8.20 -1.00 21.61
N SER A 31 7.05 -1.12 22.26
CA SER A 31 6.95 -1.59 23.64
C SER A 31 7.35 -3.05 23.78
N PHE A 32 6.97 -3.91 22.83
CA PHE A 32 7.46 -5.29 22.73
C PHE A 32 8.99 -5.32 22.54
N HIS A 33 9.52 -4.58 21.56
CA HIS A 33 10.95 -4.54 21.27
C HIS A 33 11.76 -4.14 22.51
N ARG A 34 11.33 -3.09 23.24
CA ARG A 34 11.93 -2.68 24.52
C ARG A 34 11.86 -3.77 25.58
N ARG A 35 10.74 -4.49 25.67
CA ARG A 35 10.52 -5.54 26.68
C ARG A 35 11.38 -6.78 26.44
N PHE A 36 11.54 -7.17 25.18
CA PHE A 36 12.19 -8.42 24.76
C PHE A 36 13.60 -8.24 24.19
N GLY A 37 14.14 -7.00 24.20
CA GLY A 37 15.50 -6.72 23.75
C GLY A 37 15.68 -6.78 22.23
N VAL A 38 14.60 -6.58 21.47
CA VAL A 38 14.68 -6.47 20.01
C VAL A 38 15.08 -5.03 19.64
N PRO A 39 15.95 -4.80 18.65
CA PRO A 39 16.43 -3.47 18.31
C PRO A 39 15.32 -2.49 17.89
N ILE A 40 15.47 -1.23 18.29
CA ILE A 40 14.74 -0.09 17.73
C ILE A 40 15.81 0.88 17.25
N VAL A 41 15.87 1.11 15.95
CA VAL A 41 16.87 1.98 15.33
C VAL A 41 16.31 3.40 15.29
N GLY A 42 17.16 4.41 15.53
CA GLY A 42 16.73 5.81 15.61
C GLY A 42 16.80 6.57 14.28
N THR A 43 17.52 6.03 13.30
CA THR A 43 17.81 6.69 12.02
C THR A 43 17.57 5.71 10.88
N PRO A 44 16.88 6.12 9.79
CA PRO A 44 16.64 5.24 8.65
C PRO A 44 17.94 4.67 8.10
N SER A 45 18.06 3.34 8.09
CA SER A 45 19.26 2.64 7.60
C SER A 45 18.95 1.16 7.37
N MET A 46 19.73 0.52 6.49
CA MET A 46 19.64 -0.93 6.30
C MET A 46 20.41 -1.66 7.42
N PRO A 47 19.78 -2.56 8.18
CA PRO A 47 20.47 -3.33 9.21
C PRO A 47 21.33 -4.43 8.59
N SER A 48 22.02 -5.22 9.43
CA SER A 48 22.82 -6.35 8.94
C SER A 48 21.98 -7.34 8.13
N ARG A 49 22.62 -8.06 7.20
CA ARG A 49 21.94 -9.05 6.35
C ARG A 49 21.11 -10.06 7.14
N ALA A 50 21.67 -10.60 8.23
CA ALA A 50 20.95 -11.54 9.11
C ALA A 50 19.69 -10.93 9.75
N ARG A 51 19.72 -9.64 10.12
CA ARG A 51 18.53 -8.95 10.66
C ARG A 51 17.49 -8.70 9.58
N MET A 52 17.92 -8.32 8.37
CA MET A 52 17.02 -8.17 7.22
C MET A 52 16.35 -9.50 6.86
N ASP A 53 17.12 -10.59 6.77
CA ASP A 53 16.61 -11.92 6.44
C ASP A 53 15.59 -12.38 7.49
N LEU A 54 15.84 -12.15 8.78
CA LEU A 54 14.86 -12.44 9.84
C LEU A 54 13.59 -11.61 9.69
N ARG A 55 13.69 -10.31 9.40
CA ARG A 55 12.50 -9.46 9.24
C ARG A 55 11.67 -9.86 8.03
N LEU A 56 12.33 -10.19 6.93
CA LEU A 56 11.67 -10.69 5.74
C LEU A 56 10.99 -12.03 6.00
N SER A 57 11.67 -12.98 6.65
CA SER A 57 11.08 -14.31 6.93
C SER A 57 9.82 -14.21 7.78
N LEU A 58 9.80 -13.32 8.78
CA LEU A 58 8.61 -13.08 9.61
C LEU A 58 7.44 -12.54 8.77
N ILE A 59 7.70 -11.58 7.87
CA ILE A 59 6.64 -11.06 6.99
C ILE A 59 6.13 -12.15 6.04
N GLU A 60 7.04 -12.96 5.48
CA GLU A 60 6.70 -14.04 4.55
C GLU A 60 5.86 -15.12 5.23
N GLU A 61 6.14 -15.44 6.49
CA GLU A 61 5.37 -16.38 7.32
C GLU A 61 3.91 -15.91 7.45
N GLU A 62 3.67 -14.69 7.96
CA GLU A 62 2.30 -14.20 8.16
C GLU A 62 1.52 -14.03 6.84
N VAL A 63 2.21 -13.70 5.73
CA VAL A 63 1.59 -13.63 4.41
C VAL A 63 1.22 -15.02 3.88
N ALA A 64 1.98 -16.06 4.20
CA ALA A 64 1.65 -17.43 3.85
C ALA A 64 0.43 -17.93 4.65
N GLU A 65 0.31 -17.55 5.92
CA GLU A 65 -0.89 -17.82 6.73
C GLU A 65 -2.12 -17.10 6.18
N LEU A 66 -1.98 -15.82 5.82
CA LEU A 66 -3.05 -15.07 5.15
C LEU A 66 -3.49 -15.76 3.84
N ARG A 67 -2.55 -16.26 3.04
CA ARG A 67 -2.87 -17.02 1.82
C ARG A 67 -3.71 -18.25 2.15
N ALA A 68 -3.28 -19.05 3.12
CA ALA A 68 -3.98 -20.26 3.53
C ALA A 68 -5.40 -19.96 4.04
N ALA A 69 -5.57 -18.91 4.85
CA ALA A 69 -6.86 -18.48 5.36
C ALA A 69 -7.82 -18.03 4.24
N LEU A 70 -7.32 -17.26 3.26
CA LEU A 70 -8.11 -16.82 2.10
C LEU A 70 -8.53 -18.00 1.22
N ASP A 71 -7.62 -18.95 0.97
CA ASP A 71 -7.90 -20.14 0.17
C ASP A 71 -8.92 -21.06 0.86
N ALA A 72 -8.93 -21.08 2.20
CA ALA A 72 -9.90 -21.80 3.02
C ALA A 72 -11.23 -21.05 3.20
N GLY A 73 -11.29 -19.75 2.88
CA GLY A 73 -12.45 -18.91 3.17
C GLY A 73 -12.68 -18.69 4.67
N ASP A 74 -11.61 -18.74 5.48
CA ASP A 74 -11.67 -18.59 6.93
C ASP A 74 -11.43 -17.12 7.34
N ILE A 75 -12.50 -16.45 7.76
CA ILE A 75 -12.44 -15.04 8.14
C ILE A 75 -11.75 -14.79 9.48
N ILE A 76 -11.73 -15.77 10.38
CA ILE A 76 -11.09 -15.63 11.69
C ILE A 76 -9.58 -15.69 11.51
N GLU A 77 -9.10 -16.72 10.83
CA GLU A 77 -7.66 -16.88 10.51
C GLU A 77 -7.18 -15.74 9.59
N ALA A 78 -8.01 -15.26 8.66
CA ALA A 78 -7.65 -14.11 7.85
C ALA A 78 -7.51 -12.83 8.69
N ALA A 79 -8.34 -12.65 9.72
CA ALA A 79 -8.24 -11.51 10.63
C ALA A 79 -6.98 -11.58 11.51
N ASP A 80 -6.62 -12.77 11.97
CA ASP A 80 -5.41 -13.04 12.75
C ASP A 80 -4.16 -12.72 11.92
N ALA A 81 -4.01 -13.35 10.76
CA ALA A 81 -2.87 -13.13 9.86
C ALA A 81 -2.76 -11.66 9.40
N LEU A 82 -3.88 -10.95 9.17
CA LEU A 82 -3.83 -9.52 8.85
C LEU A 82 -3.31 -8.67 10.01
N ALA A 83 -3.68 -9.01 11.26
CA ALA A 83 -3.17 -8.32 12.44
C ALA A 83 -1.67 -8.60 12.65
N ASP A 84 -1.24 -9.84 12.40
CA ASP A 84 0.15 -10.25 12.57
C ASP A 84 1.06 -9.69 11.48
N VAL A 85 0.62 -9.67 10.20
CA VAL A 85 1.31 -8.92 9.13
C VAL A 85 1.55 -7.46 9.56
N GLN A 86 0.53 -6.80 10.11
CA GLN A 86 0.65 -5.43 10.58
C GLN A 86 1.64 -5.31 11.77
N TYR A 87 1.70 -6.32 12.64
CA TYR A 87 2.61 -6.38 13.78
C TYR A 87 4.07 -6.57 13.36
N VAL A 88 4.36 -7.58 12.52
CA VAL A 88 5.71 -7.87 12.03
C VAL A 88 6.24 -6.77 11.09
N LEU A 89 5.34 -6.12 10.33
CA LEU A 89 5.66 -4.91 9.57
C LEU A 89 6.12 -3.78 10.51
N GLY A 90 5.40 -3.53 11.60
CA GLY A 90 5.79 -2.53 12.60
C GLY A 90 7.17 -2.82 13.20
N GLY A 91 7.49 -4.09 13.44
CA GLY A 91 8.81 -4.50 13.92
C GLY A 91 9.91 -4.20 12.90
N THR A 92 9.62 -4.43 11.62
CA THR A 92 10.52 -4.12 10.50
C THR A 92 10.75 -2.63 10.36
N VAL A 93 9.71 -1.80 10.49
CA VAL A 93 9.82 -0.33 10.50
C VAL A 93 10.75 0.17 11.60
N HIS A 94 10.65 -0.39 12.81
CA HIS A 94 11.55 -0.04 13.93
C HIS A 94 12.98 -0.51 13.69
N GLU A 95 13.17 -1.68 13.11
CA GLU A 95 14.50 -2.22 12.81
C GLU A 95 15.22 -1.47 11.68
N LEU A 96 14.47 -0.87 10.76
CA LEU A 96 14.94 0.01 9.69
C LEU A 96 15.09 1.48 10.13
N GLY A 97 14.71 1.82 11.35
CA GLY A 97 14.85 3.17 11.90
C GLY A 97 13.84 4.19 11.39
N MET A 98 12.72 3.72 10.83
CA MET A 98 11.71 4.57 10.20
C MET A 98 10.53 4.88 11.12
N GLY A 99 10.50 4.36 12.35
CA GLY A 99 9.33 4.46 13.24
C GLY A 99 8.80 5.88 13.49
N HIS A 100 9.68 6.89 13.50
CA HIS A 100 9.29 8.28 13.74
C HIS A 100 8.84 9.03 12.48
N CYS A 101 9.16 8.53 11.27
CA CYS A 101 8.79 9.15 9.99
C CYS A 101 7.84 8.28 9.14
N PHE A 102 7.46 7.09 9.64
CA PHE A 102 6.67 6.14 8.86
C PHE A 102 5.27 6.66 8.50
N ALA A 103 4.66 7.46 9.38
CA ALA A 103 3.38 8.11 9.08
C ALA A 103 3.48 9.01 7.83
N GLU A 104 4.51 9.86 7.76
CA GLU A 104 4.77 10.73 6.61
C GLU A 104 5.04 9.92 5.32
N LEU A 105 5.75 8.79 5.43
CA LEU A 105 5.96 7.88 4.30
C LEU A 105 4.63 7.29 3.79
N VAL A 106 3.75 6.85 4.68
CA VAL A 106 2.43 6.30 4.32
C VAL A 106 1.54 7.39 3.71
N GLU A 107 1.57 8.60 4.26
CA GLU A 107 0.84 9.76 3.74
C GLU A 107 1.30 10.14 2.32
N GLU A 108 2.60 10.12 2.05
CA GLU A 108 3.14 10.38 0.71
C GLU A 108 2.77 9.28 -0.29
N VAL A 109 2.79 8.02 0.14
CA VAL A 109 2.27 6.90 -0.66
C VAL A 109 0.79 7.10 -0.97
N GLN A 110 -0.01 7.53 0.01
CA GLN A 110 -1.42 7.80 -0.16
C GLN A 110 -1.66 8.97 -1.12
N ARG A 111 -0.97 10.11 -0.94
CA ARG A 111 -1.04 11.26 -1.85
C ARG A 111 -0.77 10.86 -3.29
N SER A 112 0.30 10.10 -3.52
CA SER A 112 0.64 9.61 -4.85
C SER A 112 -0.42 8.63 -5.39
N ASN A 113 -0.95 7.72 -4.56
CA ASN A 113 -2.01 6.80 -4.95
C ASN A 113 -3.29 7.53 -5.36
N MET A 114 -3.67 8.59 -4.64
CA MET A 114 -4.84 9.41 -4.98
C MET A 114 -4.65 10.18 -6.29
N SER A 115 -3.42 10.49 -6.70
CA SER A 115 -3.12 11.11 -8.01
C SER A 115 -3.30 10.18 -9.21
N LYS A 116 -3.72 8.92 -9.01
CA LYS A 116 -4.02 7.98 -10.11
C LYS A 116 -5.31 8.33 -10.85
N ALA A 117 -6.26 8.99 -10.19
CA ALA A 117 -7.51 9.42 -10.80
C ALA A 117 -7.25 10.54 -11.82
N CYS A 118 -8.00 10.54 -12.93
CA CYS A 118 -7.96 11.60 -13.94
C CYS A 118 -8.96 12.70 -13.58
N ILE A 119 -8.61 13.97 -13.77
CA ILE A 119 -9.49 15.10 -13.42
C ILE A 119 -10.40 15.54 -14.57
N SER A 120 -10.23 14.94 -15.75
CA SER A 120 -11.05 15.20 -16.93
C SER A 120 -11.20 13.95 -17.79
N LEU A 121 -12.27 13.90 -18.60
CA LEU A 121 -12.50 12.81 -19.54
C LEU A 121 -11.37 12.72 -20.59
N ASP A 122 -10.88 13.85 -21.09
CA ASP A 122 -9.76 13.91 -22.05
C ASP A 122 -8.48 13.27 -21.49
N GLU A 123 -8.16 13.53 -20.23
CA GLU A 123 -7.03 12.89 -19.54
C GLU A 123 -7.23 11.37 -19.39
N ALA A 124 -8.46 10.94 -19.08
CA ALA A 124 -8.80 9.53 -18.95
C ALA A 124 -8.69 8.80 -20.30
N GLU A 125 -9.19 9.40 -21.39
CA GLU A 125 -9.07 8.86 -22.75
C GLU A 125 -7.61 8.75 -23.19
N LYS A 126 -6.80 9.79 -22.94
CA LYS A 126 -5.35 9.76 -23.20
C LYS A 126 -4.64 8.70 -22.36
N THR A 127 -5.08 8.48 -21.12
CA THR A 127 -4.56 7.42 -20.25
C THR A 127 -4.87 6.04 -20.81
N VAL A 128 -6.11 5.78 -21.23
CA VAL A 128 -6.48 4.52 -21.90
C VAL A 128 -5.60 4.30 -23.15
N LEU A 129 -5.44 5.32 -23.99
CA LEU A 129 -4.63 5.24 -25.18
C LEU A 129 -3.16 4.93 -24.85
N HIS A 130 -2.59 5.59 -23.84
CA HIS A 130 -1.23 5.36 -23.38
C HIS A 130 -0.99 3.89 -23.00
N TYR A 131 -1.86 3.30 -22.17
CA TYR A 131 -1.71 1.90 -21.75
C TYR A 131 -1.95 0.91 -22.89
N ARG A 132 -2.89 1.20 -23.78
CA ARG A 132 -3.13 0.38 -24.97
C ARG A 132 -1.90 0.35 -25.88
N GLN A 133 -1.28 1.51 -26.12
CA GLN A 133 -0.14 1.64 -27.04
C GLN A 133 1.18 1.13 -26.45
N THR A 134 1.46 1.43 -25.18
CA THR A 134 2.76 1.12 -24.57
C THR A 134 2.83 -0.26 -23.93
N ARG A 135 1.67 -0.83 -23.52
CA ARG A 135 1.62 -2.08 -22.75
C ARG A 135 0.60 -3.08 -23.26
N GLY A 136 -0.17 -2.76 -24.31
CA GLY A 136 -1.22 -3.63 -24.84
C GLY A 136 -2.34 -3.92 -23.85
N VAL A 137 -2.57 -3.03 -22.88
CA VAL A 137 -3.60 -3.20 -21.85
C VAL A 137 -4.89 -2.52 -22.26
N GLU A 138 -5.98 -3.29 -22.33
CA GLU A 138 -7.33 -2.76 -22.48
C GLU A 138 -7.85 -2.21 -21.14
N ALA A 139 -8.44 -1.02 -21.16
CA ALA A 139 -8.87 -0.30 -19.98
C ALA A 139 -10.28 0.29 -20.15
N LYS A 140 -10.95 0.51 -19.03
CA LYS A 140 -12.28 1.11 -18.94
C LYS A 140 -12.21 2.42 -18.17
N ILE A 141 -13.07 3.36 -18.53
CA ILE A 141 -13.23 4.63 -17.82
C ILE A 141 -14.53 4.56 -17.02
N GLU A 142 -14.47 4.98 -15.77
CA GLU A 142 -15.63 5.15 -14.91
C GLU A 142 -15.63 6.56 -14.31
N GLU A 143 -16.71 7.31 -14.50
CA GLU A 143 -16.89 8.61 -13.86
C GLU A 143 -17.24 8.42 -12.38
N LYS A 144 -16.60 9.20 -11.51
CA LYS A 144 -16.79 9.19 -10.05
C LYS A 144 -16.82 10.61 -9.51
N GLU A 145 -17.49 10.79 -8.39
CA GLU A 145 -17.30 11.97 -7.55
C GLU A 145 -16.21 11.65 -6.51
N LEU A 146 -15.11 12.41 -6.52
CA LEU A 146 -14.03 12.32 -5.55
C LEU A 146 -13.84 13.70 -4.91
N ASP A 147 -13.91 13.78 -3.58
CA ASP A 147 -13.78 15.03 -2.81
C ASP A 147 -14.70 16.17 -3.30
N GLY A 148 -15.94 15.82 -3.67
CA GLY A 148 -16.94 16.77 -4.19
C GLY A 148 -16.66 17.28 -5.61
N LYS A 149 -15.79 16.60 -6.37
CA LYS A 149 -15.45 16.94 -7.76
C LYS A 149 -15.60 15.73 -8.67
N THR A 150 -16.03 15.96 -9.90
CA THR A 150 -16.00 14.93 -10.94
C THR A 150 -14.56 14.51 -11.23
N ALA A 151 -14.31 13.21 -11.21
CA ALA A 151 -13.07 12.57 -11.58
C ALA A 151 -13.36 11.31 -12.40
N TYR A 152 -12.33 10.74 -13.01
CA TYR A 152 -12.44 9.59 -13.89
C TYR A 152 -11.42 8.53 -13.48
N LEU A 153 -11.91 7.34 -13.13
CA LEU A 153 -11.07 6.20 -12.82
C LEU A 153 -10.82 5.40 -14.10
N VAL A 154 -9.55 5.17 -14.40
CA VAL A 154 -9.14 4.28 -15.49
C VAL A 154 -8.73 2.95 -14.89
N THR A 155 -9.48 1.88 -15.17
CA THR A 155 -9.22 0.54 -14.63
C THR A 155 -8.90 -0.44 -15.73
N ARG A 156 -8.03 -1.40 -15.43
CA ARG A 156 -7.72 -2.50 -16.36
C ARG A 156 -8.94 -3.41 -16.51
N ALA A 157 -9.29 -3.72 -17.75
CA ALA A 157 -10.50 -4.49 -18.05
C ALA A 157 -10.49 -5.93 -17.51
N SER A 158 -9.32 -6.53 -17.27
CA SER A 158 -9.17 -7.92 -16.87
C SER A 158 -9.46 -8.20 -15.39
N ASP A 159 -9.13 -7.26 -14.51
CA ASP A 159 -9.18 -7.46 -13.05
C ASP A 159 -9.62 -6.22 -12.26
N GLY A 160 -10.01 -5.14 -12.95
CA GLY A 160 -10.47 -3.91 -12.31
C GLY A 160 -9.36 -3.10 -11.65
N LYS A 161 -8.09 -3.46 -11.81
CA LYS A 161 -6.98 -2.72 -11.19
C LYS A 161 -6.92 -1.27 -11.70
N THR A 162 -6.96 -0.30 -10.79
CA THR A 162 -6.75 1.11 -11.10
C THR A 162 -5.38 1.34 -11.74
N LEU A 163 -5.39 1.95 -12.91
CA LEU A 163 -4.20 2.36 -13.66
C LEU A 163 -3.80 3.77 -13.26
N LYS A 164 -2.51 4.10 -13.43
CA LYS A 164 -1.99 5.43 -13.12
C LYS A 164 -2.35 6.39 -14.26
N SER A 165 -3.01 7.51 -13.96
CA SER A 165 -3.16 8.62 -14.91
C SER A 165 -1.84 8.97 -15.62
N ILE A 166 -1.91 9.49 -16.84
CA ILE A 166 -0.77 10.14 -17.49
C ILE A 166 -0.22 11.36 -16.73
N ALA A 167 -1.05 12.00 -15.89
CA ALA A 167 -0.67 13.10 -15.00
C ALA A 167 -0.32 12.62 -13.57
N TYR A 168 -0.17 11.30 -13.37
CA TYR A 168 0.18 10.69 -12.09
C TYR A 168 1.44 11.32 -11.49
N SER A 169 1.37 11.63 -10.19
CA SER A 169 2.50 12.14 -9.42
C SER A 169 3.15 10.99 -8.65
N PRO A 170 4.39 10.59 -8.98
CA PRO A 170 5.09 9.52 -8.26
C PRO A 170 5.39 9.90 -6.80
N GLN A 171 5.57 8.87 -5.98
CA GLN A 171 5.97 9.01 -4.57
C GLN A 171 7.37 9.62 -4.48
N GLY A 172 7.53 10.64 -3.64
CA GLY A 172 8.82 11.25 -3.31
C GLY A 172 9.30 10.85 -1.91
N LEU A 173 9.78 9.63 -1.71
CA LEU A 173 10.17 9.13 -0.38
C LEU A 173 11.55 9.62 0.09
N ALA A 174 12.50 9.83 -0.84
CA ALA A 174 13.87 10.22 -0.49
C ALA A 174 13.95 11.55 0.28
N PRO A 175 13.20 12.62 -0.04
CA PRO A 175 13.14 13.83 0.78
C PRO A 175 12.74 13.57 2.24
N ILE A 176 11.73 12.72 2.48
CA ILE A 176 11.24 12.38 3.82
C ILE A 176 12.33 11.62 4.60
N LEU A 177 12.94 10.61 3.96
CA LEU A 177 14.02 9.83 4.56
C LEU A 177 15.25 10.69 4.87
N ARG A 178 15.61 11.62 3.96
CA ARG A 178 16.70 12.58 4.17
C ARG A 178 16.42 13.48 5.38
N GLN A 179 15.20 13.99 5.51
CA GLN A 179 14.79 14.80 6.66
C GLN A 179 14.81 13.98 7.97
N ALA A 180 14.48 12.69 7.89
CA ALA A 180 14.57 11.73 8.99
C ALA A 180 16.01 11.28 9.32
N GLY A 181 17.02 11.77 8.59
CA GLY A 181 18.44 11.53 8.89
C GLY A 181 19.09 10.36 8.15
N ALA A 182 18.43 9.78 7.15
CA ALA A 182 19.05 8.79 6.26
C ALA A 182 20.34 9.35 5.64
N GLN A 183 21.37 8.51 5.50
CA GLN A 183 22.60 8.92 4.82
C GLN A 183 22.35 9.02 3.32
N GLU A 184 22.98 9.99 2.64
CA GLU A 184 22.77 10.17 1.19
C GLU A 184 23.19 8.93 0.40
N ALA A 185 24.21 8.21 0.86
CA ALA A 185 24.65 6.94 0.28
C ALA A 185 23.55 5.85 0.32
N ASP A 186 22.65 5.89 1.30
CA ASP A 186 21.53 4.94 1.39
C ASP A 186 20.35 5.36 0.48
N LEU A 187 20.33 6.60 -0.02
CA LEU A 187 19.25 7.16 -0.84
C LEU A 187 19.55 7.08 -2.35
N ASP A 188 20.82 6.99 -2.73
CA ASP A 188 21.27 6.94 -4.13
C ASP A 188 21.82 5.55 -4.49
N LEU A 189 20.92 4.57 -4.60
CA LEU A 189 21.26 3.20 -5.04
C LEU A 189 21.27 3.06 -6.57
N SER A 190 21.14 4.16 -7.32
CA SER A 190 20.95 4.12 -8.77
C SER A 190 22.18 3.62 -9.55
N GLU A 191 23.39 3.66 -8.94
CA GLU A 191 24.63 3.20 -9.58
C GLU A 191 25.06 1.77 -9.17
N GLU A 192 24.75 1.26 -7.97
CA GLU A 192 25.30 -0.02 -7.50
C GLU A 192 24.50 -1.26 -7.92
N LEU A 193 23.18 -1.16 -8.08
CA LEU A 193 22.33 -2.31 -8.48
C LEU A 193 22.48 -2.72 -9.95
N ALA A 194 23.00 -1.83 -10.81
CA ALA A 194 23.26 -2.14 -12.21
C ALA A 194 24.46 -3.10 -12.39
N CYS A 195 25.36 -3.18 -11.41
CA CYS A 195 26.58 -4.00 -11.48
C CYS A 195 26.41 -5.41 -10.88
N ALA A 196 25.41 -5.61 -10.01
CA ALA A 196 25.17 -6.89 -9.33
C ALA A 196 24.20 -7.84 -10.07
N ALA A 197 23.60 -7.38 -11.18
CA ALA A 197 22.64 -8.15 -11.98
C ALA A 197 23.19 -8.59 -13.36
N ALA A 198 24.51 -8.60 -13.55
CA ALA A 198 25.19 -9.06 -14.77
C ALA A 198 25.90 -10.42 -14.56
#